data_AF-A0A2E8J0D2-F1
#
_entry.id   AF-A0A2E8J0D2-F1
#
_cell.length_a   1.000
_cell.length_b   1.000
_cell.length_c   1.000
_cell.angle_alpha   90.00
_cell.angle_beta   90.00
_cell.angle_gamma   90.00
#
_symmetry.space_group_name_H-M   'P 1'
#
loop_
_entity.id
_entity.type
_entity.pdbx_description
1 polymer ?
#
loop_
_entity_poly.entity_id
_entity_poly.type
_entity_poly.pdbx_seq_one_letter_code
_entity_poly.pdbx_strand_id
1 'polypeptide(L)'
;MEANHSKYGFFEWLAILIVVFAATSLYFYSPKETQSEEYLTALSGTIELSTRDSMDSFGLQDFKTGAIANLNLTSFPVVVEDCRNCNAEITGVTLQGEIIITELYDMEDRKGRVEGELNFTHLIYQSSTDYIDQERISFNWNAGDVGSSWELILNHNPPRWLPSLSENANFIETALGIESRSGPELLIKTPEDGIKLIQACLPDSFLCKSTAPDAILIATFDKSVLPIAIVAPTSWIEQDISNLPSSSQDLSLIEGIISAELPLANNNTYMLANTAAIEQASTYKLTSNISSLSPLSAWLSAVDLTTFEIKLHGSIVVKTQTESHEFYNILDANGELSIGLLIQ
;
A
#
# COMPACT_ATOMS: atom_id res chain seq x y z
N MET A 1 59.03 24.34 -0.80
CA MET A 1 58.11 24.14 0.34
C MET A 1 58.34 22.73 0.84
N GLU A 2 59.21 22.57 1.83
CA GLU A 2 59.46 21.28 2.47
C GLU A 2 58.32 21.02 3.46
N ALA A 3 57.58 19.93 3.22
CA ALA A 3 56.54 19.49 4.13
C ALA A 3 57.20 19.01 5.43
N ASN A 4 56.90 19.73 6.51
CA ASN A 4 57.36 19.42 7.85
C ASN A 4 56.76 18.05 8.25
N HIS A 5 57.55 16.98 8.22
CA HIS A 5 57.10 15.65 8.63
C HIS A 5 56.73 15.69 10.11
N SER A 6 55.42 15.73 10.41
CA SER A 6 54.92 15.55 11.76
C SER A 6 55.37 14.17 12.24
N LYS A 7 55.86 14.07 13.49
CA LYS A 7 56.26 12.80 14.13
C LYS A 7 55.12 11.76 14.21
N TYR A 8 53.91 12.12 13.78
CA TYR A 8 52.71 11.29 13.79
C TYR A 8 52.17 10.97 12.39
N GLY A 9 52.79 11.47 11.32
CA GLY A 9 52.28 11.26 9.95
C GLY A 9 52.16 9.79 9.56
N PHE A 10 53.03 8.91 10.06
CA PHE A 10 52.91 7.47 9.85
C PHE A 10 51.63 6.88 10.48
N PHE A 11 51.27 7.31 11.69
CA PHE A 11 50.06 6.84 12.38
C PHE A 11 48.78 7.38 11.73
N GLU A 12 48.82 8.60 11.21
CA GLU A 12 47.71 9.20 10.48
C GLU A 12 47.46 8.47 9.15
N TRP A 13 48.51 8.18 8.39
CA TRP A 13 48.41 7.37 7.17
C TRP A 13 47.94 5.95 7.46
N LEU A 14 48.39 5.32 8.54
CA LEU A 14 47.93 4.01 8.98
C LEU A 14 46.44 4.02 9.34
N ALA A 15 45.98 5.05 10.08
CA ALA A 15 44.58 5.19 10.45
C ALA A 15 43.68 5.36 9.22
N ILE A 16 44.07 6.19 8.25
CA ILE A 16 43.35 6.36 6.98
C ILE A 16 43.28 5.03 6.23
N LEU A 17 44.39 4.30 6.15
CA LEU A 17 44.45 3.02 5.42
C LEU A 17 43.57 1.95 6.09
N ILE A 18 43.52 1.91 7.43
CA ILE A 18 42.62 1.03 8.18
C ILE A 18 41.16 1.40 7.93
N VAL A 19 40.81 2.70 7.93
CA VAL A 19 39.44 3.15 7.65
C VAL A 19 39.02 2.80 6.22
N VAL A 20 39.89 3.03 5.24
CA VAL A 20 39.64 2.68 3.83
C VAL A 20 39.52 1.16 3.66
N PHE A 21 40.39 0.39 4.32
CA PHE A 21 40.35 -1.08 4.27
C PHE A 21 39.09 -1.63 4.96
N ALA A 22 38.69 -1.09 6.11
CA ALA A 22 37.46 -1.48 6.79
C ALA A 22 36.23 -1.15 5.94
N ALA A 23 36.15 0.07 5.39
CA ALA A 23 35.05 0.49 4.52
C ALA A 23 34.95 -0.36 3.24
N THR A 24 36.09 -0.71 2.63
CA THR A 24 36.10 -1.58 1.45
C THR A 24 35.82 -3.04 1.82
N SER A 25 36.28 -3.54 2.96
CA SER A 25 35.98 -4.91 3.42
C SER A 25 34.50 -5.13 3.71
N LEU A 26 33.80 -4.12 4.23
CA LEU A 26 32.35 -4.16 4.44
C LEU A 26 31.60 -4.19 3.11
N TYR A 27 32.13 -3.55 2.08
CA TYR A 27 31.54 -3.57 0.74
C TYR A 27 31.65 -4.95 0.06
N PHE A 28 32.72 -5.71 0.34
CA PHE A 28 32.94 -7.03 -0.26
C PHE A 28 32.41 -8.21 0.57
N TYR A 29 32.14 -8.02 1.86
CA TYR A 29 31.58 -9.06 2.72
C TYR A 29 30.10 -8.79 2.99
N SER A 30 29.28 -8.98 1.97
CA SER A 30 27.86 -9.25 2.18
C SER A 30 27.67 -10.74 1.94
N PRO A 31 27.67 -11.59 2.99
CA PRO A 31 27.23 -12.96 2.81
C PRO A 31 25.80 -12.85 2.27
N LYS A 32 25.58 -13.33 1.04
CA LYS A 32 24.24 -13.66 0.57
C LYS A 32 23.74 -14.76 1.50
N GLU A 33 23.17 -14.39 2.64
CA GLU A 33 22.24 -15.27 3.32
C GLU A 33 21.16 -15.56 2.28
N THR A 34 21.21 -16.78 1.76
CA THR A 34 20.13 -17.32 0.96
C THR A 34 19.05 -17.64 1.98
N GLN A 35 18.39 -16.60 2.52
CA GLN A 35 17.14 -16.77 3.21
C GLN A 35 16.22 -17.40 2.18
N SER A 36 15.85 -18.65 2.44
CA SER A 36 14.79 -19.32 1.72
C SER A 36 13.56 -18.43 1.83
N GLU A 37 13.11 -17.82 0.73
CA GLU A 37 11.92 -16.97 0.70
C GLU A 37 10.72 -17.79 1.19
N GLU A 38 10.22 -17.42 2.37
CA GLU A 38 8.97 -17.92 2.91
C GLU A 38 7.87 -16.95 2.46
N TYR A 39 6.76 -17.47 1.95
CA TYR A 39 5.65 -16.66 1.46
C TYR A 39 4.49 -16.73 2.46
N LEU A 40 3.79 -15.61 2.63
CA LEU A 40 2.53 -15.57 3.39
C LEU A 40 1.54 -16.54 2.75
N THR A 41 0.99 -17.46 3.54
CA THR A 41 -0.01 -18.45 3.12
C THR A 41 -1.37 -18.23 3.75
N ALA A 42 -1.40 -17.76 5.00
CA ALA A 42 -2.63 -17.51 5.72
C ALA A 42 -2.48 -16.31 6.66
N LEU A 43 -3.57 -15.54 6.78
CA LEU A 43 -3.71 -14.44 7.72
C LEU A 43 -5.05 -14.57 8.41
N SER A 44 -5.04 -14.75 9.72
CA SER A 44 -6.25 -14.93 10.53
C SER A 44 -6.19 -14.11 11.81
N GLY A 45 -7.33 -13.80 12.40
CA GLY A 45 -7.36 -13.09 13.67
C GLY A 45 -8.53 -12.12 13.77
N THR A 46 -8.36 -11.10 14.62
CA THR A 46 -9.41 -10.12 14.90
C THR A 46 -8.89 -8.70 14.79
N ILE A 47 -9.74 -7.80 14.28
CA ILE A 47 -9.51 -6.35 14.25
C ILE A 47 -10.75 -5.66 14.84
N GLU A 48 -10.55 -4.86 15.88
CA GLU A 48 -11.52 -3.91 16.39
C GLU A 48 -11.49 -2.66 15.50
N LEU A 49 -12.62 -2.36 14.86
CA LEU A 49 -12.82 -1.20 14.00
C LEU A 49 -13.05 0.05 14.86
N SER A 50 -12.01 0.47 15.58
CA SER A 50 -12.07 1.49 16.62
C SER A 50 -12.17 2.93 16.08
N THR A 51 -11.91 3.15 14.79
CA THR A 51 -11.96 4.46 14.12
C THR A 51 -13.08 4.54 13.09
N ARG A 52 -13.54 5.76 12.76
CA ARG A 52 -14.53 5.97 11.71
C ARG A 52 -14.04 5.46 10.35
N ASP A 53 -12.80 5.77 9.98
CA ASP A 53 -12.20 5.33 8.72
C ASP A 53 -12.16 3.79 8.61
N SER A 54 -11.92 3.09 9.71
CA SER A 54 -11.93 1.62 9.73
C SER A 54 -13.33 1.03 9.52
N MET A 55 -14.39 1.70 10.02
CA MET A 55 -15.78 1.30 9.76
C MET A 55 -16.17 1.58 8.30
N ASP A 56 -15.82 2.75 7.80
CA ASP A 56 -16.20 3.21 6.47
C ASP A 56 -15.50 2.39 5.37
N SER A 57 -14.29 1.88 5.64
CA SER A 57 -13.57 0.94 4.76
C SER A 57 -14.38 -0.33 4.45
N PHE A 58 -15.28 -0.74 5.35
CA PHE A 58 -16.17 -1.89 5.18
C PHE A 58 -17.61 -1.50 4.80
N GLY A 59 -17.86 -0.25 4.41
CA GLY A 59 -19.20 0.23 4.06
C GLY A 59 -20.15 0.34 5.25
N LEU A 60 -19.63 0.60 6.45
CA LEU A 60 -20.39 0.62 7.70
C LEU A 60 -20.63 2.04 8.24
N GLN A 61 -20.91 2.99 7.35
CA GLN A 61 -21.06 4.42 7.72
C GLN A 61 -22.20 4.66 8.71
N ASP A 62 -23.29 3.88 8.63
CA ASP A 62 -24.48 4.02 9.48
C ASP A 62 -24.36 3.37 10.88
N PHE A 63 -23.19 2.80 11.20
CA PHE A 63 -22.94 2.12 12.47
C PHE A 63 -22.00 2.90 13.39
N LYS A 64 -22.04 2.58 14.68
CA LYS A 64 -21.10 3.07 15.70
C LYS A 64 -19.75 2.36 15.55
N THR A 65 -18.66 3.03 15.92
CA THR A 65 -17.32 2.44 15.94
C THR A 65 -17.19 1.37 17.04
N GLY A 66 -16.20 0.49 16.90
CA GLY A 66 -15.92 -0.60 17.85
C GLY A 66 -16.45 -1.98 17.44
N ALA A 67 -16.88 -2.15 16.18
CA ALA A 67 -17.24 -3.46 15.66
C ALA A 67 -16.00 -4.37 15.57
N ILE A 68 -16.20 -5.69 15.67
CA ILE A 68 -15.10 -6.67 15.66
C ILE A 68 -15.15 -7.45 14.35
N ALA A 69 -14.15 -7.26 13.49
CA ALA A 69 -13.92 -8.03 12.28
C ALA A 69 -13.07 -9.27 12.60
N ASN A 70 -13.59 -10.45 12.30
CA ASN A 70 -12.86 -11.72 12.37
C ASN A 70 -12.43 -12.09 10.95
N LEU A 71 -11.14 -12.30 10.75
CA LEU A 71 -10.54 -12.52 9.44
C LEU A 71 -10.06 -13.96 9.32
N ASN A 72 -10.31 -14.57 8.16
CA ASN A 72 -9.71 -15.83 7.76
C ASN A 72 -9.37 -15.78 6.27
N LEU A 73 -8.16 -15.32 5.97
CA LEU A 73 -7.68 -15.04 4.63
C LEU A 73 -6.58 -16.03 4.25
N THR A 74 -6.61 -16.46 3.00
CA THR A 74 -5.55 -17.25 2.36
C THR A 74 -4.79 -16.36 1.38
N SER A 75 -3.48 -16.51 1.34
CA SER A 75 -2.58 -15.73 0.51
C SER A 75 -1.93 -16.59 -0.56
N PHE A 76 -1.84 -16.06 -1.77
CA PHE A 76 -1.15 -16.71 -2.89
C PHE A 76 -0.27 -15.69 -3.64
N PRO A 77 0.96 -16.05 -4.01
CA PRO A 77 1.68 -15.34 -5.05
C PRO A 77 0.86 -15.39 -6.35
N VAL A 78 0.88 -14.31 -7.13
CA VAL A 78 0.17 -14.27 -8.40
C VAL A 78 1.12 -14.04 -9.56
N VAL A 79 0.80 -14.69 -10.68
CA VAL A 79 1.39 -14.46 -11.99
C VAL A 79 0.28 -14.13 -12.97
N VAL A 80 0.51 -13.16 -13.84
CA VAL A 80 -0.49 -12.75 -14.83
C VAL A 80 -0.41 -13.66 -16.06
N GLU A 81 -1.50 -14.35 -16.38
CA GLU A 81 -1.60 -15.15 -17.61
C GLU A 81 -1.63 -14.25 -18.85
N ASP A 82 -1.08 -14.78 -19.96
CA ASP A 82 -1.27 -14.21 -21.30
C ASP A 82 -0.70 -12.81 -21.54
N CYS A 83 0.33 -12.35 -20.79
CA CYS A 83 0.98 -11.11 -21.16
C CYS A 83 1.95 -11.26 -22.35
N ARG A 84 1.38 -11.39 -23.56
CA ARG A 84 2.14 -11.54 -24.81
C ARG A 84 2.89 -10.27 -25.22
N ASN A 85 2.61 -9.13 -24.57
CA ASN A 85 3.16 -7.79 -24.87
C ASN A 85 3.62 -7.00 -23.62
N CYS A 86 3.81 -7.62 -22.46
CA CYS A 86 4.37 -6.88 -21.31
C CYS A 86 5.88 -6.73 -21.53
N ASN A 87 6.35 -5.49 -21.60
CA ASN A 87 7.78 -5.18 -21.53
C ASN A 87 8.34 -5.30 -20.10
N ALA A 88 7.49 -5.64 -19.13
CA ALA A 88 7.78 -5.70 -17.69
C ALA A 88 7.30 -7.05 -17.12
N GLU A 89 8.04 -7.59 -16.16
CA GLU A 89 7.60 -8.74 -15.37
C GLU A 89 6.50 -8.28 -14.41
N ILE A 90 5.38 -9.01 -14.36
CA ILE A 90 4.28 -8.73 -13.42
C ILE A 90 4.28 -9.81 -12.35
N THR A 91 4.53 -9.39 -11.12
CA THR A 91 4.44 -10.23 -9.93
C THR A 91 3.47 -9.61 -8.94
N GLY A 92 3.06 -10.38 -7.95
CA GLY A 92 2.22 -9.85 -6.89
C GLY A 92 1.77 -10.87 -5.89
N VAL A 93 0.79 -10.46 -5.09
CA VAL A 93 0.15 -11.26 -4.06
C VAL A 93 -1.34 -10.99 -4.06
N THR A 94 -2.12 -12.04 -3.82
CA THR A 94 -3.55 -11.92 -3.53
C THR A 94 -3.87 -12.50 -2.17
N LEU A 95 -4.79 -11.86 -1.45
CA LEU A 95 -5.36 -12.27 -0.19
C LEU A 95 -6.87 -12.42 -0.39
N GLN A 96 -7.40 -13.61 -0.14
CA GLN A 96 -8.81 -13.90 -0.33
C GLN A 96 -9.37 -14.73 0.83
N GLY A 97 -10.60 -14.44 1.24
CA GLY A 97 -11.27 -15.23 2.27
C GLY A 97 -12.45 -14.52 2.92
N GLU A 98 -12.94 -15.13 4.00
CA GLU A 98 -14.13 -14.67 4.71
C GLU A 98 -13.76 -13.65 5.80
N ILE A 99 -14.58 -12.61 5.91
CA ILE A 99 -14.56 -11.69 7.06
C ILE A 99 -15.94 -11.65 7.69
N ILE A 100 -15.98 -11.82 9.01
CA ILE A 100 -17.21 -11.79 9.81
C ILE A 100 -17.12 -10.63 10.79
N ILE A 101 -17.98 -9.62 10.60
CA ILE A 101 -18.07 -8.43 11.43
C ILE A 101 -19.21 -8.61 12.44
N THR A 102 -18.85 -8.52 13.72
CA THR A 102 -19.74 -8.69 14.88
C THR A 102 -19.65 -7.47 15.79
N GLU A 103 -20.45 -7.45 16.87
CA GLU A 103 -20.58 -6.28 17.76
C GLU A 103 -20.89 -4.99 16.99
N LEU A 104 -21.66 -5.12 15.92
CA LEU A 104 -22.09 -4.03 15.09
C LEU A 104 -23.34 -3.41 15.70
N TYR A 105 -23.27 -2.14 16.12
CA TYR A 105 -24.41 -1.44 16.70
C TYR A 105 -24.77 -0.25 15.83
N ASP A 106 -26.03 -0.15 15.44
CA ASP A 106 -26.51 1.03 14.73
C ASP A 106 -26.74 2.21 15.69
N MET A 107 -27.17 3.33 15.13
CA MET A 107 -27.44 4.55 15.90
C MET A 107 -28.56 4.39 16.96
N GLU A 108 -29.40 3.36 16.84
CA GLU A 108 -30.48 3.01 17.78
C GLU A 108 -30.10 1.89 18.77
N ASP A 109 -28.82 1.51 18.84
CA ASP A 109 -28.30 0.40 19.68
C ASP A 109 -28.86 -0.98 19.31
N ARG A 110 -29.33 -1.17 18.07
CA ARG A 110 -29.70 -2.50 17.56
C ARG A 110 -28.45 -3.24 17.12
N LYS A 111 -28.36 -4.51 17.49
CA LYS A 111 -27.23 -5.37 17.17
C LYS A 111 -27.37 -5.98 15.78
N GLY A 112 -26.32 -5.83 14.98
CA GLY A 112 -26.17 -6.40 13.64
C GLY A 112 -25.01 -7.38 13.56
N ARG A 113 -24.89 -7.99 12.38
CA ARG A 113 -23.79 -8.84 11.95
C ARG A 113 -23.70 -8.76 10.43
N VAL A 114 -22.48 -8.65 9.93
CA VAL A 114 -22.20 -8.61 8.49
C VAL A 114 -21.17 -9.68 8.17
N GLU A 115 -21.38 -10.39 7.07
CA GLU A 115 -20.51 -11.45 6.57
C GLU A 115 -20.26 -11.19 5.09
N GLY A 116 -19.04 -11.45 4.65
CA GLY A 116 -18.69 -11.25 3.26
C GLY A 116 -17.34 -11.84 2.90
N GLU A 117 -17.01 -11.73 1.62
CA GLU A 117 -15.74 -12.16 1.06
C GLU A 117 -14.87 -10.95 0.77
N LEU A 118 -13.62 -10.99 1.22
CA LEU A 118 -12.59 -10.05 0.85
C LEU A 118 -11.73 -10.64 -0.26
N ASN A 119 -11.45 -9.84 -1.28
CA ASN A 119 -10.38 -10.06 -2.24
C ASN A 119 -9.50 -8.81 -2.31
N PHE A 120 -8.25 -8.96 -1.90
CA PHE A 120 -7.22 -7.94 -2.00
C PHE A 120 -6.12 -8.43 -2.92
N THR A 121 -5.71 -7.63 -3.89
CA THR A 121 -4.63 -7.99 -4.81
C THR A 121 -3.68 -6.82 -4.98
N HIS A 122 -2.37 -7.06 -4.83
CA HIS A 122 -1.31 -6.09 -5.08
C HIS A 122 -0.38 -6.63 -6.15
N LEU A 123 -0.33 -5.93 -7.28
CA LEU A 123 0.50 -6.23 -8.44
C LEU A 123 1.59 -5.18 -8.61
N ILE A 124 2.75 -5.66 -9.03
CA ILE A 124 3.97 -4.89 -9.22
C ILE A 124 4.45 -5.18 -10.65
N TYR A 125 4.69 -4.11 -11.39
CA TYR A 125 5.21 -4.13 -12.75
C TYR A 125 6.66 -3.67 -12.71
N GLN A 126 7.57 -4.52 -13.15
CA GLN A 126 9.02 -4.29 -13.05
C GLN A 126 9.70 -4.42 -14.42
N SER A 127 10.38 -3.36 -14.86
CA SER A 127 11.24 -3.35 -16.05
C SER A 127 12.63 -3.92 -15.80
N SER A 128 13.10 -3.91 -14.54
CA SER A 128 14.40 -4.45 -14.15
C SER A 128 14.41 -4.86 -12.67
N THR A 129 15.39 -5.69 -12.29
CA THR A 129 15.57 -6.16 -10.92
C THR A 129 15.68 -4.96 -9.97
N ASP A 130 14.87 -4.97 -8.91
CA ASP A 130 14.77 -3.92 -7.87
C ASP A 130 14.07 -2.61 -8.27
N TYR A 131 13.51 -2.48 -9.48
CA TYR A 131 12.81 -1.27 -9.92
C TYR A 131 11.34 -1.53 -10.27
N ILE A 132 10.45 -0.78 -9.63
CA ILE A 132 9.01 -0.82 -9.82
C ILE A 132 8.61 0.37 -10.68
N ASP A 133 8.06 0.11 -11.85
CA ASP A 133 7.54 1.15 -12.75
C ASP A 133 6.08 1.47 -12.45
N GLN A 134 5.31 0.47 -12.02
CA GLN A 134 3.90 0.63 -11.70
C GLN A 134 3.48 -0.34 -10.59
N GLU A 135 2.58 0.14 -9.74
CA GLU A 135 1.87 -0.68 -8.75
C GLU A 135 0.37 -0.59 -9.00
N ARG A 136 -0.33 -1.71 -8.85
CA ARG A 136 -1.79 -1.76 -8.90
C ARG A 136 -2.31 -2.50 -7.69
N ILE A 137 -3.20 -1.85 -6.95
CA ILE A 137 -3.77 -2.37 -5.71
C ILE A 137 -5.29 -2.39 -5.91
N SER A 138 -5.88 -3.56 -5.73
CA SER A 138 -7.32 -3.77 -5.87
C SER A 138 -7.87 -4.29 -4.56
N PHE A 139 -8.94 -3.69 -4.08
CA PHE A 139 -9.69 -4.10 -2.91
C PHE A 139 -11.14 -4.33 -3.30
N ASN A 140 -11.67 -5.48 -2.91
CA ASN A 140 -13.06 -5.82 -3.12
C ASN A 140 -13.59 -6.54 -1.89
N TRP A 141 -14.44 -5.85 -1.15
CA TRP A 141 -15.21 -6.38 -0.04
C TRP A 141 -16.65 -6.57 -0.50
N ASN A 142 -17.09 -7.83 -0.59
CA ASN A 142 -18.44 -8.17 -1.00
C ASN A 142 -19.24 -8.74 0.17
N ALA A 143 -20.13 -7.92 0.71
CA ALA A 143 -21.03 -8.28 1.80
C ALA A 143 -22.49 -7.89 1.51
N GLY A 144 -22.94 -8.20 0.28
CA GLY A 144 -24.29 -7.83 -0.17
C GLY A 144 -24.44 -6.31 -0.26
N ASP A 145 -25.34 -5.75 0.55
CA ASP A 145 -25.73 -4.34 0.45
C ASP A 145 -24.72 -3.35 1.08
N VAL A 146 -23.69 -3.86 1.78
CA VAL A 146 -22.65 -3.04 2.46
C VAL A 146 -21.24 -3.33 1.93
N GLY A 147 -21.14 -3.71 0.65
CA GLY A 147 -19.87 -3.92 -0.02
C GLY A 147 -19.09 -2.62 -0.27
N SER A 148 -17.80 -2.76 -0.55
CA SER A 148 -16.92 -1.65 -0.95
C SER A 148 -15.87 -2.18 -1.91
N SER A 149 -15.64 -1.48 -3.03
CA SER A 149 -14.56 -1.83 -3.94
C SER A 149 -13.86 -0.60 -4.48
N TRP A 150 -12.54 -0.69 -4.55
CA TRP A 150 -11.71 0.34 -5.15
C TRP A 150 -10.47 -0.27 -5.80
N GLU A 151 -9.91 0.48 -6.74
CA GLU A 151 -8.64 0.17 -7.38
C GLU A 151 -7.76 1.40 -7.44
N LEU A 152 -6.50 1.24 -7.03
CA LEU A 152 -5.45 2.25 -7.08
C LEU A 152 -4.36 1.81 -8.05
N ILE A 153 -4.01 2.69 -9.00
CA ILE A 153 -2.84 2.55 -9.86
C ILE A 153 -1.84 3.67 -9.55
N LEU A 154 -0.58 3.29 -9.37
CA LEU A 154 0.54 4.19 -9.08
C LEU A 154 1.58 4.02 -10.19
N ASN A 155 1.82 5.06 -10.97
CA ASN A 155 2.87 5.09 -11.99
C ASN A 155 4.09 5.82 -11.43
N HIS A 156 5.22 5.13 -11.41
CA HIS A 156 6.48 5.65 -10.88
C HIS A 156 7.37 6.17 -12.00
N ASN A 157 7.51 7.49 -12.06
CA ASN A 157 8.46 8.15 -12.95
C ASN A 157 9.26 9.21 -12.17
N PRO A 158 10.53 8.95 -11.80
CA PRO A 158 11.31 7.75 -12.11
C PRO A 158 10.82 6.49 -11.36
N PRO A 159 11.19 5.28 -11.82
CA PRO A 159 10.84 4.02 -11.16
C PRO A 159 11.25 3.99 -9.69
N ARG A 160 10.42 3.36 -8.85
CA ARG A 160 10.68 3.22 -7.42
C ARG A 160 11.69 2.11 -7.18
N TRP A 161 12.73 2.44 -6.41
CA TRP A 161 13.75 1.47 -6.03
C TRP A 161 13.28 0.64 -4.81
N LEU A 162 13.25 -0.68 -4.97
CA LEU A 162 12.94 -1.65 -3.93
C LEU A 162 13.97 -2.79 -3.99
N PRO A 163 15.11 -2.67 -3.31
CA PRO A 163 16.15 -3.68 -3.37
C PRO A 163 15.73 -4.97 -2.63
N SER A 164 16.08 -6.13 -3.20
CA SER A 164 15.81 -7.45 -2.61
C SER A 164 16.36 -7.69 -1.20
N LEU A 165 17.26 -6.81 -0.73
CA LEU A 165 17.95 -6.88 0.57
C LEU A 165 17.60 -5.69 1.48
N SER A 166 16.44 -5.04 1.31
CA SER A 166 16.05 -3.97 2.22
C SER A 166 15.80 -4.53 3.62
N GLU A 167 16.76 -4.40 4.53
CA GLU A 167 16.50 -4.53 5.96
C GLU A 167 15.30 -3.64 6.30
N ASN A 168 14.30 -4.22 6.96
CA ASN A 168 13.04 -3.54 7.18
C ASN A 168 13.22 -2.44 8.24
N ALA A 169 13.59 -1.26 7.78
CA ALA A 169 13.84 -0.09 8.62
C ALA A 169 12.61 0.36 9.42
N ASN A 170 11.43 -0.22 9.16
CA ASN A 170 10.22 0.01 9.93
C ASN A 170 10.26 -0.60 11.33
N PHE A 171 11.20 -1.51 11.63
CA PHE A 171 11.20 -2.27 12.88
C PHE A 171 12.50 -2.21 13.68
N ILE A 172 12.38 -2.42 14.99
CA ILE A 172 13.48 -2.56 15.94
C ILE A 172 13.23 -3.77 16.84
N GLU A 173 14.28 -4.52 17.15
CA GLU A 173 14.20 -5.66 18.06
C GLU A 173 14.24 -5.19 19.53
N THR A 174 13.33 -5.70 20.35
CA THR A 174 13.20 -5.40 21.78
C THR A 174 13.10 -6.70 22.59
N ALA A 175 13.11 -6.59 23.92
CA ALA A 175 12.92 -7.75 24.80
C ALA A 175 11.52 -8.38 24.70
N LEU A 176 10.53 -7.67 24.13
CA LEU A 176 9.15 -8.15 23.98
C LEU A 176 8.86 -8.77 22.61
N GLY A 177 9.74 -8.55 21.63
CA GLY A 177 9.57 -8.94 20.23
C GLY A 177 10.13 -7.88 19.29
N ILE A 178 9.61 -7.84 18.07
CA ILE A 178 9.97 -6.84 17.06
C ILE A 178 8.91 -5.74 17.08
N GLU A 179 9.31 -4.50 17.33
CA GLU A 179 8.41 -3.35 17.46
C GLU A 179 8.58 -2.36 16.29
N SER A 180 7.49 -1.69 15.91
CA SER A 180 7.52 -0.59 14.94
C SER A 180 8.36 0.59 15.43
N ARG A 181 9.30 1.09 14.60
CA ARG A 181 10.12 2.27 14.89
C ARG A 181 9.37 3.59 14.74
N SER A 182 8.37 3.62 13.87
CA SER A 182 7.59 4.81 13.55
C SER A 182 6.21 4.42 13.03
N GLY A 183 5.22 5.27 13.26
CA GLY A 183 3.83 5.04 12.87
C GLY A 183 2.99 4.41 13.99
N PRO A 184 1.88 3.74 13.65
CA PRO A 184 1.05 3.03 14.62
C PRO A 184 1.87 1.95 15.36
N GLU A 185 1.61 1.80 16.66
CA GLU A 185 2.30 0.82 17.49
C GLU A 185 1.98 -0.61 16.99
N LEU A 186 3.03 -1.35 16.64
CA LEU A 186 2.94 -2.73 16.18
C LEU A 186 4.02 -3.56 16.86
N LEU A 187 3.62 -4.71 17.43
CA LEU A 187 4.47 -5.69 18.09
C LEU A 187 4.32 -7.04 17.39
N ILE A 188 5.43 -7.58 16.89
CA ILE A 188 5.51 -8.89 16.24
C ILE A 188 6.23 -9.85 17.19
N LYS A 189 5.62 -11.01 17.41
CA LYS A 189 6.22 -12.14 18.12
C LYS A 189 6.29 -13.33 17.19
N THR A 190 7.35 -14.10 17.28
CA THR A 190 7.54 -15.32 16.49
C THR A 190 7.43 -16.51 17.45
N PRO A 191 6.21 -17.00 17.74
CA PRO A 191 6.03 -18.11 18.68
C PRO A 191 6.69 -19.40 18.19
N GLU A 192 6.68 -19.64 16.88
CA GLU A 192 7.25 -20.80 16.19
C GLU A 192 7.78 -20.36 14.81
N ASP A 193 8.69 -21.13 14.23
CA ASP A 193 9.20 -20.85 12.88
C ASP A 193 8.06 -20.85 11.86
N GLY A 194 8.04 -19.86 10.97
CA GLY A 194 6.97 -19.69 9.98
C GLY A 194 5.64 -19.14 10.53
N ILE A 195 5.56 -18.75 11.81
CA ILE A 195 4.36 -18.13 12.40
C ILE A 195 4.73 -16.78 13.03
N LYS A 196 4.00 -15.72 12.65
CA LYS A 196 4.08 -14.39 13.29
C LYS A 196 2.76 -14.06 13.97
N LEU A 197 2.81 -13.76 15.26
CA LEU A 197 1.73 -13.14 16.03
C LEU A 197 1.94 -11.62 16.00
N ILE A 198 0.98 -10.89 15.44
CA ILE A 198 1.03 -9.45 15.21
C ILE A 198 -0.03 -8.80 16.11
N GLN A 199 0.42 -7.90 16.98
CA GLN A 199 -0.44 -7.06 17.80
C GLN A 199 -0.27 -5.63 17.33
N ALA A 200 -1.34 -4.99 16.85
CA ALA A 200 -1.19 -3.73 16.13
C ALA A 200 -2.30 -2.74 16.44
N CYS A 201 -1.95 -1.46 16.32
CA CYS A 201 -2.87 -0.34 16.37
C CYS A 201 -3.26 0.13 14.97
N LEU A 202 -4.54 0.45 14.82
CA LEU A 202 -5.01 1.19 13.65
C LEU A 202 -4.45 2.62 13.69
N PRO A 203 -4.22 3.24 12.52
CA PRO A 203 -3.94 4.66 12.46
C PRO A 203 -5.00 5.46 13.23
N ASP A 204 -4.55 6.48 13.97
CA ASP A 204 -5.41 7.38 14.75
C ASP A 204 -6.29 6.73 15.85
N SER A 205 -6.05 5.46 16.19
CA SER A 205 -6.67 4.84 17.36
C SER A 205 -6.08 5.39 18.66
N PHE A 206 -6.85 6.22 19.35
CA PHE A 206 -6.39 6.97 20.53
C PHE A 206 -6.12 6.08 21.76
N LEU A 207 -6.88 5.00 21.93
CA LEU A 207 -6.78 4.12 23.10
C LEU A 207 -5.84 2.93 22.89
N CYS A 208 -5.39 2.72 21.65
CA CYS A 208 -4.61 1.56 21.31
C CYS A 208 -3.16 1.66 21.81
N LYS A 209 -2.64 0.50 22.19
CA LYS A 209 -1.25 0.24 22.57
C LYS A 209 -0.99 -1.25 22.49
N SER A 210 0.26 -1.71 22.49
CA SER A 210 0.60 -3.15 22.44
C SER A 210 -0.08 -4.01 23.53
N THR A 211 -0.43 -3.41 24.68
CA THR A 211 -1.15 -4.10 25.78
C THR A 211 -2.67 -4.14 25.62
N ALA A 212 -3.23 -3.33 24.71
CA ALA A 212 -4.63 -3.28 24.34
C ALA A 212 -4.71 -2.93 22.83
N PRO A 213 -4.30 -3.87 21.96
CA PRO A 213 -4.20 -3.62 20.54
C PRO A 213 -5.60 -3.62 19.89
N ASP A 214 -5.78 -2.84 18.82
CA ASP A 214 -6.98 -2.94 17.99
C ASP A 214 -7.00 -4.28 17.23
N ALA A 215 -5.82 -4.78 16.85
CA ALA A 215 -5.71 -6.01 16.07
C ALA A 215 -4.80 -7.05 16.70
N ILE A 216 -5.23 -8.31 16.61
CA ILE A 216 -4.44 -9.49 16.94
C ILE A 216 -4.53 -10.43 15.74
N LEU A 217 -3.45 -10.53 14.99
CA LEU A 217 -3.37 -11.32 13.76
C LEU A 217 -2.30 -12.42 13.89
N ILE A 218 -2.56 -13.54 13.22
CA ILE A 218 -1.65 -14.66 13.07
C ILE A 218 -1.37 -14.81 11.59
N ALA A 219 -0.13 -14.55 11.21
CA ALA A 219 0.38 -14.74 9.85
C ALA A 219 1.19 -16.04 9.80
N THR A 220 0.89 -16.89 8.83
CA THR A 220 1.56 -18.18 8.61
C THR A 220 2.30 -18.14 7.29
N PHE A 221 3.53 -18.66 7.28
CA PHE A 221 4.45 -18.62 6.14
C PHE A 221 4.91 -20.02 5.75
N ASP A 222 5.05 -20.26 4.44
CA ASP A 222 5.53 -21.53 3.89
C ASP A 222 6.44 -21.28 2.68
N LYS A 223 7.37 -22.21 2.44
CA LYS A 223 8.36 -22.19 1.35
C LYS A 223 7.80 -22.79 0.06
N SER A 224 6.71 -23.55 0.15
CA SER A 224 6.18 -24.34 -0.96
C SER A 224 4.82 -23.83 -1.47
N VAL A 225 4.72 -22.52 -1.75
CA VAL A 225 3.50 -21.93 -2.28
C VAL A 225 3.61 -21.81 -3.80
N LEU A 226 2.73 -22.50 -4.53
CA LEU A 226 2.65 -22.36 -5.98
C LEU A 226 1.89 -21.07 -6.33
N PRO A 227 2.43 -20.22 -7.22
CA PRO A 227 1.72 -19.05 -7.70
C PRO A 227 0.42 -19.45 -8.40
N ILE A 228 -0.62 -18.64 -8.22
CA ILE A 228 -1.85 -18.76 -9.00
C ILE A 228 -1.80 -17.83 -10.20
N ALA A 229 -2.44 -18.30 -11.26
CA ALA A 229 -2.62 -17.54 -12.49
C ALA A 229 -3.84 -16.62 -12.36
N ILE A 230 -3.67 -15.33 -12.69
CA ILE A 230 -4.77 -14.37 -12.78
C ILE A 230 -4.87 -13.77 -14.18
N VAL A 231 -6.07 -13.31 -14.55
CA VAL A 231 -6.29 -12.59 -15.81
C VAL A 231 -5.60 -11.22 -15.73
N ALA A 232 -5.00 -10.80 -16.84
CA ALA A 232 -4.41 -9.47 -16.95
C ALA A 232 -5.43 -8.38 -16.60
N PRO A 233 -5.13 -7.49 -15.65
CA PRO A 233 -6.04 -6.43 -15.26
C PRO A 233 -6.33 -5.46 -16.41
N THR A 234 -7.54 -4.92 -16.44
CA THR A 234 -7.99 -3.97 -17.48
C THR A 234 -7.10 -2.71 -17.50
N SER A 235 -6.60 -2.32 -18.68
CA SER A 235 -5.73 -1.15 -18.81
C SER A 235 -6.48 0.17 -18.57
N TRP A 236 -5.80 1.14 -17.98
CA TRP A 236 -6.24 2.52 -17.92
C TRP A 236 -5.94 3.21 -19.26
N ILE A 237 -6.96 3.83 -19.86
CA ILE A 237 -6.88 4.50 -21.17
C ILE A 237 -7.31 5.95 -21.05
N GLU A 238 -6.66 6.82 -21.81
CA GLU A 238 -7.01 8.22 -21.92
C GLU A 238 -8.40 8.39 -22.56
N GLN A 239 -9.18 9.34 -22.08
CA GLN A 239 -10.52 9.71 -22.53
C GLN A 239 -10.66 11.23 -22.63
N ASP A 240 -11.44 11.68 -23.61
CA ASP A 240 -11.75 13.11 -23.83
C ASP A 240 -12.93 13.55 -22.95
N ILE A 241 -12.74 14.64 -22.20
CA ILE A 241 -13.70 15.26 -21.29
C ILE A 241 -14.06 16.71 -21.66
N SER A 242 -13.61 17.21 -22.83
CA SER A 242 -13.77 18.63 -23.22
C SER A 242 -15.21 19.17 -23.19
N ASN A 243 -16.22 18.32 -23.38
CA ASN A 243 -17.63 18.73 -23.52
C ASN A 243 -18.54 18.22 -22.39
N LEU A 244 -17.95 17.79 -21.27
CA LEU A 244 -18.73 17.25 -20.16
C LEU A 244 -19.13 18.34 -19.16
N PRO A 245 -20.31 18.20 -18.53
CA PRO A 245 -20.69 19.06 -17.42
C PRO A 245 -19.77 18.83 -16.22
N SER A 246 -19.59 19.87 -15.40
CA SER A 246 -18.81 19.78 -14.16
C SER A 246 -19.47 18.87 -13.14
N SER A 247 -18.68 18.01 -12.49
CA SER A 247 -19.11 17.24 -11.32
C SER A 247 -19.34 18.13 -10.09
N SER A 248 -20.03 17.60 -9.08
CA SER A 248 -20.05 18.24 -7.74
C SER A 248 -18.62 18.43 -7.20
N GLN A 249 -18.41 19.48 -6.39
CA GLN A 249 -17.13 19.81 -5.76
C GLN A 249 -16.79 18.90 -4.57
N ASP A 250 -17.35 17.69 -4.52
CA ASP A 250 -17.08 16.79 -3.42
C ASP A 250 -15.77 16.02 -3.68
N LEU A 251 -14.70 16.56 -3.12
CA LEU A 251 -13.38 15.91 -3.01
C LEU A 251 -13.15 15.32 -1.62
N SER A 252 -14.19 15.17 -0.78
CA SER A 252 -14.05 14.71 0.61
C SER A 252 -13.27 13.40 0.75
N LEU A 253 -13.41 12.49 -0.20
CA LEU A 253 -12.72 11.19 -0.21
C LEU A 253 -11.19 11.28 -0.33
N ILE A 254 -10.68 12.38 -0.90
CA ILE A 254 -9.23 12.63 -1.04
C ILE A 254 -8.81 13.86 -0.23
N GLU A 255 -9.76 14.48 0.48
CA GLU A 255 -9.54 15.63 1.35
C GLU A 255 -8.71 15.19 2.56
N GLY A 256 -7.55 15.83 2.76
CA GLY A 256 -6.56 15.41 3.76
C GLY A 256 -5.35 14.67 3.17
N ILE A 257 -5.50 14.02 2.02
CA ILE A 257 -4.36 13.49 1.22
C ILE A 257 -3.89 14.55 0.23
N ILE A 258 -4.84 15.26 -0.40
CA ILE A 258 -4.52 16.31 -1.36
C ILE A 258 -5.23 17.61 -1.01
N SER A 259 -4.59 18.72 -1.35
CA SER A 259 -5.20 20.05 -1.38
C SER A 259 -5.31 20.49 -2.82
N ALA A 260 -6.51 20.87 -3.23
CA ALA A 260 -6.79 21.34 -4.57
C ALA A 260 -7.51 22.69 -4.53
N GLU A 261 -7.14 23.59 -5.44
CA GLU A 261 -7.72 24.93 -5.57
C GLU A 261 -8.15 25.19 -7.00
N LEU A 262 -9.24 25.96 -7.16
CA LEU A 262 -9.76 26.52 -8.41
C LEU A 262 -10.01 25.50 -9.55
N PRO A 263 -11.21 25.48 -10.16
CA PRO A 263 -11.41 24.67 -11.35
C PRO A 263 -10.51 25.14 -12.49
N LEU A 264 -9.84 24.21 -13.16
CA LEU A 264 -9.01 24.45 -14.35
C LEU A 264 -9.65 23.82 -15.58
N ALA A 265 -9.34 24.38 -16.75
CA ALA A 265 -9.68 23.75 -18.02
C ALA A 265 -8.70 22.60 -18.28
N ASN A 266 -9.25 21.43 -18.59
CA ASN A 266 -8.51 20.25 -19.00
C ASN A 266 -9.44 19.40 -19.88
N ASN A 267 -8.83 18.71 -20.84
CA ASN A 267 -9.56 17.97 -21.86
C ASN A 267 -9.44 16.45 -21.68
N ASN A 268 -8.54 15.98 -20.82
CA ASN A 268 -8.19 14.57 -20.80
C ASN A 268 -8.31 13.97 -19.39
N THR A 269 -8.77 12.73 -19.31
CA THR A 269 -8.81 11.93 -18.09
C THR A 269 -8.36 10.50 -18.43
N TYR A 270 -8.14 9.66 -17.44
CA TYR A 270 -7.87 8.24 -17.60
C TYR A 270 -8.92 7.40 -16.86
N MET A 271 -9.37 6.34 -17.51
CA MET A 271 -10.33 5.40 -16.95
C MET A 271 -9.99 3.97 -17.36
N LEU A 272 -10.55 2.98 -16.66
CA LEU A 272 -10.49 1.60 -17.13
C LEU A 272 -11.15 1.45 -18.50
N ALA A 273 -10.49 0.72 -19.39
CA ALA A 273 -11.07 0.36 -20.68
C ALA A 273 -12.41 -0.37 -20.50
N ASN A 274 -13.37 -0.11 -21.39
CA ASN A 274 -14.73 -0.68 -21.36
C ASN A 274 -15.59 -0.24 -20.17
N THR A 275 -15.23 0.82 -19.45
CA THR A 275 -16.15 1.45 -18.47
C THR A 275 -17.31 2.16 -19.18
N ALA A 276 -18.44 2.33 -18.48
CA ALA A 276 -19.54 3.18 -18.90
C ALA A 276 -19.09 4.60 -19.27
N ALA A 277 -19.92 5.29 -20.06
CA ALA A 277 -19.65 6.65 -20.50
C ALA A 277 -19.58 7.62 -19.32
N ILE A 278 -18.69 8.61 -19.43
CA ILE A 278 -18.54 9.67 -18.43
C ILE A 278 -19.74 10.60 -18.50
N GLU A 279 -20.35 10.88 -17.35
CA GLU A 279 -21.46 11.81 -17.24
C GLU A 279 -20.98 13.21 -16.84
N GLN A 280 -19.99 13.29 -15.96
CA GLN A 280 -19.49 14.54 -15.39
C GLN A 280 -17.98 14.50 -15.20
N ALA A 281 -17.33 15.66 -15.34
CA ALA A 281 -15.89 15.80 -15.16
C ALA A 281 -15.52 17.17 -14.58
N SER A 282 -14.66 17.19 -13.58
CA SER A 282 -14.12 18.42 -12.99
C SER A 282 -12.61 18.30 -12.82
N THR A 283 -11.89 19.37 -13.13
CA THR A 283 -10.44 19.43 -12.95
C THR A 283 -10.06 20.54 -11.99
N TYR A 284 -9.11 20.25 -11.10
CA TYR A 284 -8.65 21.17 -10.06
C TYR A 284 -7.13 21.26 -10.08
N LYS A 285 -6.58 22.40 -9.68
CA LYS A 285 -5.13 22.54 -9.52
C LYS A 285 -4.68 21.85 -8.24
N LEU A 286 -3.66 21.00 -8.31
CA LEU A 286 -3.02 20.44 -7.13
C LEU A 286 -2.13 21.52 -6.48
N THR A 287 -2.33 21.81 -5.19
CA THR A 287 -1.56 22.83 -4.45
C THR A 287 -0.65 22.24 -3.38
N SER A 288 -0.98 21.07 -2.85
CA SER A 288 -0.11 20.31 -1.94
C SER A 288 0.88 19.43 -2.70
N ASN A 289 2.17 19.57 -2.39
CA ASN A 289 3.18 18.59 -2.76
C ASN A 289 3.53 17.77 -1.52
N ILE A 290 2.94 16.59 -1.36
CA ILE A 290 3.44 15.60 -0.39
C ILE A 290 4.61 14.89 -1.06
N SER A 291 5.79 14.94 -0.45
CA SER A 291 6.98 14.31 -1.02
C SER A 291 6.83 12.80 -1.14
N SER A 292 6.16 12.16 -0.18
CA SER A 292 5.91 10.73 -0.14
C SER A 292 4.96 10.37 1.01
N LEU A 293 4.07 9.42 0.77
CA LEU A 293 3.21 8.77 1.77
C LEU A 293 3.32 7.25 1.59
N SER A 294 3.67 6.51 2.64
CA SER A 294 3.67 5.04 2.61
C SER A 294 2.67 4.52 3.64
N PRO A 295 1.38 4.47 3.28
CA PRO A 295 0.33 4.13 4.23
C PRO A 295 0.47 2.67 4.65
N LEU A 296 0.27 2.41 5.94
CA LEU A 296 0.29 1.05 6.51
C LEU A 296 1.58 0.26 6.21
N SER A 297 2.71 0.95 5.96
CA SER A 297 3.99 0.32 5.61
C SER A 297 4.45 -0.71 6.64
N ALA A 298 4.33 -0.38 7.93
CA ALA A 298 4.61 -1.30 9.04
C ALA A 298 3.66 -2.51 9.06
N TRP A 299 2.39 -2.34 8.69
CA TRP A 299 1.43 -3.44 8.63
C TRP A 299 1.76 -4.42 7.49
N LEU A 300 1.95 -3.90 6.27
CA LEU A 300 2.35 -4.73 5.12
C LEU A 300 3.67 -5.45 5.39
N SER A 301 4.63 -4.71 5.95
CA SER A 301 5.91 -5.23 6.39
C SER A 301 5.81 -6.36 7.44
N ALA A 302 4.84 -6.28 8.36
CA ALA A 302 4.69 -7.27 9.42
C ALA A 302 4.26 -8.64 8.88
N VAL A 303 3.56 -8.64 7.74
CA VAL A 303 3.07 -9.85 7.05
C VAL A 303 3.91 -10.20 5.80
N ASP A 304 5.12 -9.63 5.67
CA ASP A 304 6.04 -9.75 4.52
C ASP A 304 5.39 -9.46 3.16
N LEU A 305 4.46 -8.51 3.12
CA LEU A 305 3.92 -7.95 1.88
C LEU A 305 4.75 -6.73 1.45
N THR A 306 4.82 -6.53 0.14
CA THR A 306 5.52 -5.37 -0.42
C THR A 306 4.83 -4.08 -0.01
N THR A 307 5.58 -3.14 0.55
CA THR A 307 5.06 -1.81 0.88
C THR A 307 4.91 -0.98 -0.40
N PHE A 308 3.86 -0.15 -0.48
CA PHE A 308 3.71 0.82 -1.56
C PHE A 308 3.99 2.25 -1.07
N GLU A 309 4.36 3.14 -2.00
CA GLU A 309 4.69 4.53 -1.72
C GLU A 309 3.96 5.43 -2.71
N ILE A 310 3.10 6.30 -2.19
CA ILE A 310 2.37 7.31 -2.94
C ILE A 310 3.24 8.56 -2.99
N LYS A 311 3.79 8.86 -4.16
CA LYS A 311 4.46 10.15 -4.41
C LYS A 311 3.49 11.05 -5.13
N LEU A 312 3.03 12.10 -4.45
CA LEU A 312 2.13 13.09 -5.05
C LEU A 312 2.96 14.05 -5.90
N HIS A 313 3.22 13.63 -7.14
CA HIS A 313 3.83 14.46 -8.17
C HIS A 313 2.81 14.64 -9.30
N GLY A 314 2.21 15.82 -9.34
CA GLY A 314 1.16 16.15 -10.29
C GLY A 314 0.92 17.65 -10.37
N SER A 315 0.29 18.09 -11.46
CA SER A 315 -0.11 19.48 -11.65
C SER A 315 -1.60 19.68 -11.38
N ILE A 316 -2.40 18.67 -11.73
CA ILE A 316 -3.86 18.72 -11.67
C ILE A 316 -4.45 17.42 -11.15
N VAL A 317 -5.65 17.54 -10.63
CA VAL A 317 -6.51 16.43 -10.20
C VAL A 317 -7.76 16.48 -11.05
N VAL A 318 -8.12 15.36 -11.67
CA VAL A 318 -9.32 15.21 -12.48
C VAL A 318 -10.26 14.25 -11.75
N LYS A 319 -11.46 14.72 -11.40
CA LYS A 319 -12.56 13.89 -10.92
C LYS A 319 -13.49 13.63 -12.10
N THR A 320 -13.78 12.36 -12.40
CA THR A 320 -14.82 11.99 -13.36
C THR A 320 -15.79 11.01 -12.75
N GLN A 321 -17.05 11.07 -13.19
CA GLN A 321 -18.14 10.27 -12.65
C GLN A 321 -18.91 9.61 -13.78
N THR A 322 -19.20 8.33 -13.58
CA THR A 322 -20.14 7.54 -14.38
C THR A 322 -21.37 7.22 -13.54
N GLU A 323 -22.36 6.53 -14.10
CA GLU A 323 -23.57 6.12 -13.36
C GLU A 323 -23.25 5.33 -12.07
N SER A 324 -22.16 4.55 -12.06
CA SER A 324 -21.86 3.61 -10.97
C SER A 324 -20.43 3.65 -10.45
N HIS A 325 -19.61 4.61 -10.88
CA HIS A 325 -18.21 4.69 -10.47
C HIS A 325 -17.73 6.15 -10.43
N GLU A 326 -16.81 6.42 -9.51
CA GLU A 326 -16.04 7.65 -9.46
C GLU A 326 -14.55 7.36 -9.75
N PHE A 327 -13.95 8.22 -10.58
CA PHE A 327 -12.55 8.16 -10.94
C PHE A 327 -11.85 9.43 -10.48
N TYR A 328 -10.69 9.27 -9.86
CA TYR A 328 -9.80 10.34 -9.48
C TYR A 328 -8.46 10.12 -10.16
N ASN A 329 -7.97 11.12 -10.88
CA ASN A 329 -6.69 11.03 -11.57
C ASN A 329 -5.81 12.19 -11.15
N ILE A 330 -4.56 11.91 -10.82
CA ILE A 330 -3.51 12.91 -10.69
C ILE A 330 -2.67 12.84 -11.94
N LEU A 331 -2.62 13.95 -12.68
CA LEU A 331 -1.86 14.04 -13.92
C LEU A 331 -0.58 14.85 -13.70
N ASP A 332 0.50 14.41 -14.35
CA ASP A 332 1.79 15.08 -14.30
C ASP A 332 1.78 16.41 -15.10
N ALA A 333 2.96 16.98 -15.36
CA ALA A 333 3.06 18.21 -16.15
C ALA A 333 2.84 18.00 -17.66
N ASN A 334 2.96 16.75 -18.15
CA ASN A 334 2.78 16.37 -19.54
C ASN A 334 1.35 15.89 -19.84
N GLY A 335 0.52 15.72 -18.81
CA GLY A 335 -0.82 15.15 -18.93
C GLY A 335 -0.85 13.62 -18.86
N GLU A 336 0.24 12.99 -18.41
CA GLU A 336 0.32 11.55 -18.18
C GLU A 336 -0.25 11.20 -16.79
N LEU A 337 -0.83 10.00 -16.67
CA LEU A 337 -1.39 9.52 -15.42
C LEU A 337 -0.26 9.20 -14.42
N SER A 338 -0.19 9.93 -13.30
CA SER A 338 0.68 9.58 -12.16
C SER A 338 -0.03 8.63 -11.21
N ILE A 339 -1.28 8.95 -10.85
CA ILE A 339 -2.10 8.18 -9.90
C ILE A 339 -3.52 8.10 -10.45
N GLY A 340 -4.10 6.89 -10.46
CA GLY A 340 -5.51 6.68 -10.74
C GLY A 340 -6.17 5.95 -9.57
N LEU A 341 -7.30 6.46 -9.10
CA LEU A 341 -8.15 5.81 -8.11
C LEU A 341 -9.53 5.64 -8.71
N LEU A 342 -10.04 4.42 -8.68
CA LEU A 342 -11.40 4.05 -9.03
C LEU A 342 -12.11 3.62 -7.75
N ILE A 343 -13.31 4.15 -7.52
CA ILE A 343 -14.20 3.75 -6.43
C ILE A 343 -15.55 3.36 -7.03
N GLN A 344 -16.11 2.26 -6.52
CA GLN A 344 -17.42 1.73 -6.91
C GLN A 344 -18.44 1.85 -5.78
#